data_AF-A0A6J1P5K0-F1
#
_entry.id   AF-A0A6J1P5K0-F1
#
_cell.length_a   1.000
_cell.length_b   1.000
_cell.length_c   1.000
_cell.angle_alpha   90.00
_cell.angle_beta   90.00
_cell.angle_gamma   90.00
#
_symmetry.space_group_name_H-M   'P 1'
#
loop_
_entity.id
_entity.type
_entity.pdbx_description
1 polymer ?
#
loop_
_entity_poly.entity_id
_entity_poly.type
_entity_poly.pdbx_seq_one_letter_code
_entity_poly.pdbx_strand_id
1 'polypeptide(L)'
;MNLLKNANPVQVRQAVSIFINGYGMRMKGIHLISKSGFVDGLVMLIKQVVSAKIADRINVHKTFEDLHKFIPKAILPEDYGGEERSMKTLHEEWLDVLSSEEHLRYMEDINSATTNESCRQKDQFCEQYAGMPGTFRYLSVD
;
A
#
# COMPACT_ATOMS: atom_id res chain seq x y z
N MET A 1 2.15 -18.88 15.28
CA MET A 1 1.62 -18.03 16.36
C MET A 1 2.56 -16.90 16.84
N ASN A 2 3.83 -16.81 16.38
CA ASN A 2 4.77 -15.77 16.85
C ASN A 2 4.70 -14.40 16.14
N LEU A 3 4.04 -14.31 14.97
CA LEU A 3 3.93 -13.05 14.21
C LEU A 3 3.11 -11.98 14.95
N LEU A 4 2.01 -12.37 15.60
CA LEU A 4 1.14 -11.44 16.34
C LEU A 4 1.80 -10.86 17.60
N LYS A 5 2.65 -11.65 18.26
CA LYS A 5 3.26 -11.25 19.54
C LYS A 5 4.30 -10.14 19.37
N ASN A 6 4.89 -10.03 18.18
CA ASN A 6 5.91 -9.04 17.85
C ASN A 6 5.38 -7.89 16.98
N ALA A 7 4.08 -7.88 16.64
CA ALA A 7 3.49 -6.85 15.80
C ALA A 7 3.23 -5.58 16.62
N ASN A 8 4.16 -4.63 16.60
CA ASN A 8 3.98 -3.32 17.20
C ASN A 8 2.89 -2.53 16.41
N PRO A 9 1.78 -2.10 17.04
CA PRO A 9 0.72 -1.36 16.35
C PRO A 9 1.19 -0.09 15.63
N VAL A 10 2.24 0.56 16.15
CA VAL A 10 2.86 1.74 15.53
C VAL A 10 3.56 1.36 14.22
N GLN A 11 4.32 0.26 14.22
CA GLN A 11 4.99 -0.24 13.00
C GLN A 11 3.97 -0.70 11.97
N VAL A 12 2.89 -1.36 12.39
CA VAL A 12 1.78 -1.75 11.50
C VAL A 12 1.14 -0.52 10.88
N ARG A 13 0.85 0.53 11.67
CA ARG A 13 0.30 1.78 11.16
C ARG A 13 1.25 2.46 10.17
N GLN A 14 2.54 2.51 10.45
CA GLN A 14 3.54 3.08 9.54
C GLN A 14 3.63 2.31 8.23
N ALA A 15 3.72 0.98 8.29
CA ALA A 15 3.75 0.12 7.11
C ALA A 15 2.50 0.34 6.25
N VAL A 16 1.31 0.33 6.86
CA VAL A 16 0.05 0.59 6.15
C VAL A 16 0.02 1.99 5.53
N SER A 17 0.53 3.00 6.24
CA SER A 17 0.60 4.37 5.68
C SER A 17 1.55 4.46 4.48
N ILE A 18 2.69 3.76 4.51
CA ILE A 18 3.59 3.69 3.36
C ILE A 18 2.89 3.01 2.17
N PHE A 19 2.28 1.84 2.40
CA PHE A 19 1.60 1.09 1.34
C PHE A 19 0.45 1.87 0.70
N ILE A 20 -0.31 2.63 1.47
CA ILE A 20 -1.55 3.26 0.99
C ILE A 20 -1.34 4.72 0.58
N ASN A 21 -0.59 5.48 1.38
CA ASN A 21 -0.39 6.91 1.17
C ASN A 21 0.95 7.21 0.47
N GLY A 22 1.95 6.35 0.61
CA GLY A 22 3.31 6.59 0.10
C GLY A 22 3.41 6.48 -1.42
N TYR A 23 2.69 5.55 -2.03
CA TYR A 23 2.77 5.32 -3.49
C TYR A 23 1.89 6.27 -4.32
N GLY A 24 1.10 7.15 -3.70
CA GLY A 24 0.16 8.04 -4.42
C GLY A 24 -0.95 7.32 -5.19
N MET A 25 -1.03 5.99 -5.10
CA MET A 25 -1.98 5.17 -5.84
C MET A 25 -3.35 5.12 -5.14
N ARG A 26 -4.43 5.23 -5.93
CA ARG A 26 -5.78 5.07 -5.39
C ARG A 26 -6.14 3.59 -5.28
N MET A 27 -5.85 2.99 -4.14
CA MET A 27 -6.24 1.62 -3.82
C MET A 27 -7.76 1.40 -4.01
N LYS A 28 -8.18 0.36 -4.72
CA LYS A 28 -9.61 0.09 -5.00
C LYS A 28 -10.21 -0.97 -4.09
N GLY A 29 -9.44 -1.99 -3.73
CA GLY A 29 -9.83 -3.08 -2.85
C GLY A 29 -8.60 -3.86 -2.35
N ILE A 30 -8.73 -4.47 -1.19
CA ILE A 30 -7.80 -5.47 -0.65
C ILE A 30 -8.62 -6.74 -0.44
N HIS A 31 -8.25 -7.82 -1.13
CA HIS A 31 -9.02 -9.07 -1.12
C HIS A 31 -8.15 -10.17 -0.49
N LEU A 32 -8.62 -10.74 0.62
CA LEU A 32 -7.97 -11.86 1.29
C LEU A 32 -8.82 -13.11 1.10
N ILE A 33 -8.24 -14.22 0.71
CA ILE A 33 -8.94 -15.50 0.59
C ILE A 33 -8.52 -16.38 1.76
N SER A 34 -9.42 -16.63 2.70
CA SER A 34 -9.13 -17.54 3.81
C SER A 34 -10.38 -18.05 4.49
N LYS A 35 -10.39 -19.35 4.79
CA LYS A 35 -11.42 -20.00 5.62
C LYS A 35 -11.13 -19.90 7.12
N SER A 36 -9.94 -19.45 7.51
CA SER A 36 -9.51 -19.43 8.90
C SER A 36 -10.16 -18.27 9.68
N GLY A 37 -10.87 -18.59 10.77
CA GLY A 37 -11.44 -17.57 11.67
C GLY A 37 -10.38 -16.68 12.34
N PHE A 38 -9.14 -17.17 12.43
CA PHE A 38 -8.00 -16.37 12.88
C PHE A 38 -7.73 -15.17 11.96
N VAL A 39 -7.87 -15.35 10.64
CA VAL A 39 -7.66 -14.28 9.66
C VAL A 39 -8.74 -13.21 9.81
N ASP A 40 -9.98 -13.60 10.09
CA ASP A 40 -11.06 -12.64 10.34
C ASP A 40 -10.75 -11.77 11.56
N GLY A 41 -10.31 -12.40 12.67
CA GLY A 41 -9.92 -11.69 13.89
C GLY A 41 -8.74 -10.73 13.64
N LEU A 42 -7.72 -11.15 12.89
CA LEU A 42 -6.61 -10.28 12.52
C LEU A 42 -7.06 -9.09 11.67
N VAL A 43 -7.93 -9.32 10.68
CA VAL A 43 -8.47 -8.24 9.84
C VAL A 43 -9.30 -7.26 10.66
N MET A 44 -10.08 -7.72 11.64
CA MET A 44 -10.80 -6.83 12.56
C MET A 44 -9.86 -5.91 13.32
N LEU A 45 -8.72 -6.41 13.81
CA LEU A 45 -7.70 -5.59 14.48
C LEU A 45 -7.08 -4.57 13.52
N ILE A 46 -6.72 -4.98 12.31
CA ILE A 46 -6.15 -4.07 11.29
C ILE A 46 -7.15 -2.97 10.95
N LYS A 47 -8.44 -3.30 10.80
CA LYS A 47 -9.50 -2.32 10.51
C LYS A 47 -9.60 -1.22 11.57
N GLN A 48 -9.24 -1.47 12.83
CA GLN A 48 -9.22 -0.45 13.88
C GLN A 48 -8.03 0.52 13.77
N VAL A 49 -6.94 0.12 13.11
CA VAL A 49 -5.71 0.92 12.99
C VAL A 49 -5.74 1.82 11.76
N VAL A 50 -6.47 1.42 10.71
CA VAL A 50 -6.56 2.13 9.43
C VAL A 50 -7.76 3.07 9.40
N SER A 51 -7.79 3.99 8.43
CA SER A 51 -8.97 4.87 8.26
C SER A 51 -10.19 4.07 7.80
N ALA A 52 -11.40 4.56 8.10
CA ALA A 52 -12.65 3.94 7.67
C ALA A 52 -12.68 3.66 6.15
N LYS A 53 -12.21 4.62 5.35
CA LYS A 53 -12.09 4.49 3.89
C LYS A 53 -11.23 3.31 3.44
N ILE A 54 -10.19 2.96 4.20
CA ILE A 54 -9.33 1.80 3.93
C ILE A 54 -10.00 0.54 4.45
N ALA A 55 -10.58 0.58 5.66
CA ALA A 55 -11.26 -0.54 6.27
C ALA A 55 -12.41 -1.07 5.39
N ASP A 56 -13.15 -0.18 4.74
CA ASP A 56 -14.25 -0.51 3.81
C ASP A 56 -13.76 -1.22 2.53
N ARG A 57 -12.47 -1.08 2.20
CA ARG A 57 -11.87 -1.70 1.01
C ARG A 57 -11.31 -3.09 1.31
N ILE A 58 -11.22 -3.48 2.58
CA ILE A 58 -10.70 -4.80 2.98
C ILE A 58 -11.84 -5.81 3.02
N ASN A 59 -11.79 -6.78 2.10
CA ASN A 59 -12.74 -7.86 1.94
C ASN A 59 -12.07 -9.21 2.21
N VAL A 60 -12.72 -10.05 3.01
CA VAL A 60 -12.28 -11.42 3.28
C VAL A 60 -13.26 -12.39 2.63
N HIS A 61 -12.76 -13.26 1.77
CA HIS A 61 -13.51 -14.22 0.97
C HIS A 61 -13.27 -15.63 1.53
N LYS A 62 -14.34 -16.40 1.72
CA LYS A 62 -14.25 -17.80 2.18
C LYS A 62 -14.11 -18.78 1.02
N THR A 63 -14.55 -18.38 -0.16
CA THR A 63 -14.61 -19.17 -1.39
C THR A 63 -14.12 -18.34 -2.57
N PHE A 64 -13.75 -19.00 -3.67
CA PHE A 64 -13.36 -18.29 -4.89
C PHE A 64 -14.58 -17.68 -5.58
N GLU A 65 -15.76 -18.30 -5.46
CA GLU A 65 -17.04 -17.78 -5.94
C GLU A 65 -17.36 -16.41 -5.35
N ASP A 66 -17.07 -16.20 -4.06
CA ASP A 66 -17.23 -14.88 -3.43
C ASP A 66 -16.26 -13.85 -3.98
N LEU A 67 -15.02 -14.25 -4.25
CA LEU A 67 -14.02 -13.38 -4.87
C LEU A 67 -14.43 -12.96 -6.29
N HIS A 68 -15.04 -13.87 -7.06
CA HIS A 68 -15.44 -13.60 -8.44
C HIS A 68 -16.54 -12.56 -8.60
N LYS A 69 -17.26 -12.23 -7.51
CA LYS A 69 -18.18 -11.09 -7.47
C LYS A 69 -17.45 -9.74 -7.59
N PHE A 70 -16.15 -9.72 -7.32
CA PHE A 70 -15.30 -8.53 -7.36
C PHE A 70 -14.27 -8.57 -8.48
N ILE A 71 -13.74 -9.76 -8.81
CA ILE A 71 -12.66 -9.93 -9.80
C ILE A 71 -13.08 -10.99 -10.83
N PRO A 72 -13.15 -10.65 -12.14
CA PRO A 72 -13.50 -11.61 -13.18
C PRO A 72 -12.59 -12.85 -13.20
N LYS A 73 -13.17 -14.02 -13.50
CA LYS A 73 -12.42 -15.28 -13.65
C LYS A 73 -11.34 -15.23 -14.72
N ALA A 74 -11.66 -14.59 -15.84
CA ALA A 74 -10.80 -14.50 -17.02
C ALA A 74 -9.39 -13.92 -16.75
N ILE A 75 -9.22 -13.11 -15.70
CA ILE A 75 -7.95 -12.44 -15.39
C ILE A 75 -7.26 -13.02 -14.14
N LEU A 76 -7.89 -13.97 -13.47
CA LEU A 76 -7.40 -14.54 -12.24
C LEU A 76 -6.65 -15.85 -12.57
N PRO A 77 -5.49 -16.12 -11.95
CA PRO A 77 -4.77 -17.37 -12.19
C PRO A 77 -5.61 -18.61 -11.87
N GLU A 78 -5.39 -19.71 -12.58
CA GLU A 78 -6.05 -20.99 -12.33
C GLU A 78 -5.90 -21.49 -10.87
N ASP A 79 -4.75 -21.22 -10.23
CA ASP A 79 -4.49 -21.57 -8.82
C ASP A 79 -5.46 -20.91 -7.83
N TYR A 80 -6.11 -19.82 -8.24
CA TYR A 80 -7.11 -19.08 -7.47
C TYR A 80 -8.54 -19.25 -8.02
N GLY A 81 -8.77 -20.26 -8.87
CA GLY A 81 -10.09 -20.57 -9.43
C GLY A 81 -10.49 -19.75 -10.66
N GLY A 82 -9.53 -19.10 -11.32
CA GLY A 82 -9.74 -18.36 -12.57
C GLY A 82 -9.41 -19.16 -13.83
N GLU A 83 -9.29 -18.44 -14.94
CA GLU A 83 -9.07 -18.99 -16.30
C GLU A 83 -7.73 -18.51 -16.91
N GLU A 84 -6.99 -17.64 -16.21
CA GLU A 84 -5.66 -17.20 -16.63
C GLU A 84 -4.60 -18.27 -16.32
N ARG A 85 -3.43 -18.15 -16.94
CA ARG A 85 -2.27 -19.02 -16.71
C ARG A 85 -1.90 -19.15 -15.23
N SER A 86 -1.20 -20.24 -14.90
CA SER A 86 -0.75 -20.52 -13.54
C SER A 86 0.00 -19.34 -12.90
N MET A 87 -0.16 -19.19 -11.59
CA MET A 87 0.56 -18.22 -10.78
C MET A 87 2.07 -18.39 -10.92
N LYS A 88 2.53 -19.64 -11.09
CA LYS A 88 3.95 -19.94 -11.33
C LYS A 88 4.44 -19.33 -12.64
N THR A 89 3.74 -19.56 -13.74
CA THR A 89 4.09 -19.02 -15.06
C THR A 89 4.08 -17.49 -15.05
N LEU A 90 3.02 -16.88 -14.50
CA LEU A 90 2.93 -15.43 -14.38
C LEU A 90 4.06 -14.85 -13.52
N HIS A 91 4.45 -15.56 -12.45
CA HIS A 91 5.56 -15.15 -11.60
C HIS A 91 6.90 -15.16 -12.36
N GLU A 92 7.18 -16.22 -13.12
CA GLU A 92 8.39 -16.33 -13.95
C GLU A 92 8.44 -15.21 -15.00
N GLU A 93 7.33 -14.93 -15.68
CA GLU A 93 7.25 -13.82 -16.66
C GLU A 93 7.48 -12.45 -16.02
N TRP A 94 6.93 -12.22 -14.82
CA TRP A 94 7.21 -11.00 -14.07
C TRP A 94 8.68 -10.88 -13.68
N LEU A 95 9.32 -11.98 -13.28
CA LEU A 95 10.75 -11.98 -12.99
C LEU A 95 11.57 -11.62 -14.23
N ASP A 96 11.22 -12.14 -15.40
CA ASP A 96 11.91 -11.83 -16.66
C ASP A 96 11.77 -10.34 -17.01
N VAL A 97 10.56 -9.77 -16.86
CA VAL A 97 10.34 -8.33 -17.08
C VAL A 97 11.14 -7.48 -16.09
N LEU A 98 11.09 -7.82 -14.80
CA LEU A 98 11.77 -7.06 -13.74
C LEU A 98 13.30 -7.22 -13.77
N SER A 99 13.82 -8.32 -14.32
CA SER A 99 15.26 -8.55 -14.50
C SER A 99 15.77 -8.13 -15.88
N SER A 100 14.90 -7.66 -16.77
CA SER A 100 15.29 -7.17 -18.09
C SER A 100 16.22 -5.95 -17.97
N GLU A 101 17.22 -5.89 -18.85
CA GLU A 101 18.16 -4.75 -18.94
C GLU A 101 17.43 -3.41 -19.11
N GLU A 102 16.32 -3.40 -19.85
CA GLU A 102 15.50 -2.20 -20.03
C GLU A 102 14.89 -1.73 -18.69
N HIS A 103 14.31 -2.65 -17.92
CA HIS A 103 13.74 -2.33 -16.62
C HIS A 103 14.82 -1.90 -15.61
N LEU A 104 15.95 -2.60 -15.60
CA LEU A 104 17.09 -2.26 -14.74
C LEU A 104 17.62 -0.86 -15.04
N ARG A 105 17.81 -0.52 -16.32
CA ARG A 105 18.24 0.82 -16.73
C ARG A 105 17.21 1.89 -16.34
N TYR A 106 15.92 1.62 -16.55
CA TYR A 106 14.86 2.52 -16.10
C TYR A 106 14.89 2.76 -14.59
N MET A 107 15.15 1.71 -13.79
CA MET A 107 15.29 1.83 -12.35
C MET A 107 16.55 2.61 -11.94
N GLU A 108 17.67 2.43 -12.64
CA GLU A 108 18.88 3.25 -12.44
C GLU A 108 18.61 4.73 -12.74
N ASP A 109 17.93 5.02 -13.85
CA ASP A 109 17.57 6.39 -14.23
C ASP A 109 16.69 7.04 -13.16
N ILE A 110 15.65 6.34 -12.67
CA ILE A 110 14.80 6.85 -11.58
C ILE A 110 15.60 7.03 -10.28
N ASN A 111 16.48 6.09 -9.93
CA ASN A 111 17.30 6.20 -8.73
C ASN A 111 18.29 7.37 -8.82
N SER A 112 18.76 7.70 -10.03
CA SER A 112 19.62 8.86 -10.28
C SER A 112 18.86 10.19 -10.20
N ALA A 113 17.54 10.18 -10.38
CA ALA A 113 16.68 11.34 -10.26
C ALA A 113 16.59 11.80 -8.79
N THR A 114 17.55 12.63 -8.40
CA THR A 114 17.64 13.22 -7.06
C THR A 114 17.15 14.67 -7.07
N THR A 115 16.78 15.17 -5.90
CA THR A 115 16.41 16.59 -5.76
C THR A 115 17.67 17.44 -5.78
N ASN A 116 17.66 18.54 -6.53
CA ASN A 116 18.72 19.53 -6.41
C ASN A 116 18.63 20.22 -5.03
N GLU A 117 19.49 19.79 -4.10
CA GLU A 117 19.52 20.28 -2.72
C GLU A 117 19.77 21.79 -2.60
N SER A 118 20.40 22.43 -3.60
CA SER A 118 20.56 23.88 -3.60
C SER A 118 19.23 24.63 -3.77
N CYS A 119 18.22 23.99 -4.37
CA CYS A 119 16.87 24.52 -4.53
C CYS A 119 15.92 24.11 -3.39
N ARG A 120 16.35 23.26 -2.44
CA ARG A 120 15.53 22.89 -1.29
C ARG A 120 15.25 24.14 -0.47
N GLN A 121 13.97 24.43 -0.20
CA GLN A 121 13.63 25.50 0.74
C GLN A 121 14.25 25.14 2.10
N LYS A 122 15.16 26.00 2.59
CA LYS A 122 15.69 25.86 3.93
C LYS A 122 14.54 26.21 4.87
N ASP A 123 14.01 25.23 5.59
CA ASP A 123 13.06 25.48 6.68
C ASP A 123 13.75 26.42 7.68
N GLN A 124 13.46 27.72 7.61
CA GLN A 124 13.77 28.60 8.73
C GLN A 124 12.70 28.35 9.78
N PHE A 125 13.14 27.86 10.94
CA PHE A 125 12.30 27.77 12.12
C PHE A 125 11.71 29.16 12.40
N CYS A 126 10.41 29.32 12.18
CA CYS A 126 9.70 30.57 12.44
C CYS A 126 9.16 30.53 13.87
N GLU A 127 9.86 31.22 14.78
CA GLU A 127 9.48 31.34 16.18
C GLU A 127 8.09 31.99 16.34
N GLN A 128 7.71 32.84 15.38
CA GLN A 128 6.42 33.54 15.34
C GLN A 128 5.22 32.64 14.96
N TYR A 129 5.45 31.43 14.45
CA TYR A 129 4.41 30.53 13.94
C TYR A 129 4.39 29.16 14.63
N ALA A 130 4.44 29.15 15.97
CA ALA A 130 4.40 27.92 16.78
C ALA A 130 5.35 26.79 16.30
N GLY A 131 6.47 27.16 15.68
CA GLY A 131 7.45 26.23 15.13
C GLY A 131 7.05 25.50 13.84
N MET A 132 5.95 25.87 13.17
CA MET A 132 5.63 25.33 11.84
C MET A 132 6.20 26.22 10.72
N PRO A 133 7.13 25.72 9.90
CA PRO A 133 7.59 26.45 8.71
C PRO A 133 6.44 26.58 7.69
N GLY A 134 6.15 27.79 7.22
CA GLY A 134 5.10 28.05 6.23
C GLY A 134 4.84 29.54 5.96
N THR A 135 4.01 29.83 4.95
CA THR A 135 3.70 31.20 4.45
C THR A 135 2.28 31.67 4.81
N PHE A 136 1.65 31.09 5.84
CA PHE A 136 0.29 31.47 6.22
C PHE A 136 0.23 32.94 6.64
N ARG A 137 -0.72 33.69 6.06
CA ARG A 137 -1.01 35.07 6.44
C ARG A 137 -1.78 35.08 7.75
N TYR A 138 -1.40 35.99 8.65
CA TYR A 138 -2.05 36.21 9.94
C TYR A 138 -3.53 36.58 9.75
N LEU A 139 -4.44 35.76 10.27
CA LEU A 139 -5.86 36.11 10.37
C LEU A 139 -6.06 36.78 11.73
N SER A 140 -6.10 38.11 11.75
CA SER A 140 -6.62 38.87 12.89
C SER A 140 -8.15 38.76 12.88
N VAL A 141 -8.70 38.18 13.93
CA VAL A 141 -10.14 38.25 14.24
C VAL A 141 -10.28 39.29 15.35
N ASP A 142 -11.07 40.33 15.09
CA ASP A 142 -11.49 41.35 16.07
C ASP A 142 -12.55 40.78 17.01
#